data_AF-A0A7J3T3E1-F1
#
_entry.id   AF-A0A7J3T3E1-F1
#
_cell.length_a   1.000
_cell.length_b   1.000
_cell.length_c   1.000
_cell.angle_alpha   90.00
_cell.angle_beta   90.00
_cell.angle_gamma   90.00
#
_symmetry.space_group_name_H-M   'P 1'
#
loop_
_entity.id
_entity.type
_entity.pdbx_description
1 polymer ?
#
loop_
_entity_poly.entity_id
_entity_poly.type
_entity_poly.pdbx_seq_one_letter_code
_entity_poly.pdbx_strand_id
1 'polypeptide(L)'
;MMNKQTVKRNMYTIDLTKIDGDGAFPCPKCGTMISPDDESDETYQIVETKVKGDELEELILTCNKCKTTIKLTGFMSQQET
;
A
#
# COMPACT_ATOMS: atom_id res chain seq x y z
N MET A 1 13.79 -34.05 -4.12
CA MET A 1 12.32 -34.01 -4.31
C MET A 1 11.79 -32.77 -3.61
N MET A 2 10.79 -32.13 -4.25
CA MET A 2 9.90 -31.02 -3.86
C MET A 2 9.91 -30.66 -2.36
N ASN A 3 9.85 -29.39 -1.92
CA ASN A 3 8.77 -28.45 -2.27
C ASN A 3 9.30 -27.00 -2.33
N LYS A 4 9.31 -26.41 -3.53
CA LYS A 4 9.28 -24.96 -3.69
C LYS A 4 7.88 -24.54 -3.24
N GLN A 5 7.70 -24.42 -1.92
CA GLN A 5 6.46 -23.93 -1.35
C GLN A 5 6.36 -22.48 -1.81
N THR A 6 5.63 -22.28 -2.91
CA THR A 6 5.13 -20.99 -3.35
C THR A 6 4.24 -20.51 -2.21
N VAL A 7 4.86 -19.91 -1.21
CA VAL A 7 4.16 -19.08 -0.23
C VAL A 7 3.51 -18.01 -1.10
N LYS A 8 2.23 -18.19 -1.40
CA LYS A 8 1.38 -17.14 -1.94
C LYS A 8 1.48 -16.03 -0.91
N ARG A 9 2.42 -15.11 -1.11
CA ARG A 9 2.48 -13.86 -0.37
C ARG A 9 1.19 -13.17 -0.80
N ASN A 10 0.16 -13.22 0.05
CA ASN A 10 -1.07 -12.47 -0.13
C ASN A 10 -0.71 -10.98 0.01
N MET A 11 -0.16 -10.42 -1.07
CA MET A 11 0.03 -9.00 -1.25
C MET A 11 -1.32 -8.45 -1.70
N TYR A 12 -1.89 -7.56 -0.91
CA TYR A 12 -3.15 -6.94 -1.27
C TYR A 12 -2.87 -5.76 -2.18
N THR A 13 -3.42 -5.75 -3.39
CA THR A 13 -3.31 -4.59 -4.28
C THR A 13 -4.55 -3.73 -4.10
N ILE A 14 -4.35 -2.45 -3.82
CA ILE A 14 -5.40 -1.46 -3.58
C ILE A 14 -5.17 -0.34 -4.58
N ASP A 15 -6.13 -0.13 -5.47
CA ASP A 15 -6.15 0.99 -6.40
C ASP A 15 -6.79 2.20 -5.73
N LEU A 16 -6.00 3.23 -5.43
CA LEU A 16 -6.49 4.48 -4.84
C LEU A 16 -7.51 5.18 -5.75
N THR A 17 -7.40 5.03 -7.08
CA THR A 17 -8.37 5.58 -8.04
C THR A 17 -9.79 5.02 -7.91
N LYS A 18 -9.95 3.89 -7.23
CA LYS A 18 -11.26 3.27 -6.97
C LYS A 18 -11.82 3.61 -5.59
N ILE A 19 -11.06 4.34 -4.78
CA ILE A 19 -11.46 4.72 -3.44
C ILE A 19 -11.90 6.18 -3.53
N ASP A 20 -13.21 6.40 -3.48
CA ASP A 20 -13.77 7.74 -3.33
C ASP A 20 -13.44 8.27 -1.92
N GLY A 21 -12.48 9.20 -1.82
CA GLY A 21 -12.11 9.85 -0.56
C GLY A 21 -10.68 10.41 -0.53
N ASP A 22 -10.21 10.79 0.65
CA ASP A 22 -8.87 11.35 0.95
C ASP A 22 -7.71 10.35 0.80
N GLY A 23 -7.92 9.24 0.09
CA GLY A 23 -6.96 8.14 0.02
C GLY A 23 -6.88 7.28 1.29
N ALA A 24 -7.76 7.48 2.26
CA ALA A 24 -7.89 6.61 3.44
C ALA A 24 -8.55 5.28 3.08
N PHE A 25 -7.92 4.16 3.42
CA PHE A 25 -8.42 2.82 3.14
C PHE A 25 -8.31 1.89 4.35
N PRO A 26 -9.30 1.03 4.61
CA PRO A 26 -9.18 0.01 5.64
C PRO A 26 -8.23 -1.10 5.18
N CYS A 27 -7.36 -1.53 6.08
CA CYS A 27 -6.48 -2.66 5.87
C CYS A 27 -7.31 -3.93 5.59
N PRO A 28 -7.08 -4.64 4.49
CA PRO A 28 -7.91 -5.79 4.10
C PRO A 28 -7.76 -7.00 5.03
N LYS A 29 -6.82 -6.95 5.98
CA LYS A 29 -6.56 -8.04 6.92
C LYS A 29 -7.11 -7.78 8.33
N CYS A 30 -6.93 -6.57 8.87
CA CYS A 30 -7.37 -6.23 10.23
C CYS A 30 -8.43 -5.13 10.28
N GLY A 31 -8.69 -4.44 9.17
CA GLY A 31 -9.61 -3.31 9.12
C GLY A 31 -9.06 -2.01 9.70
N THR A 32 -7.77 -1.93 10.06
CA THR A 32 -7.17 -0.66 10.52
C THR A 32 -7.26 0.38 9.42
N MET A 33 -7.69 1.59 9.74
CA MET A 33 -7.71 2.69 8.78
C MET A 33 -6.28 3.11 8.47
N ILE A 34 -5.88 3.06 7.20
CA ILE A 34 -4.58 3.51 6.72
C ILE A 34 -4.84 4.71 5.84
N SER A 35 -4.25 5.85 6.19
CA SER A 35 -4.39 7.08 5.44
C SER A 35 -3.00 7.57 5.02
N PRO A 36 -2.85 8.16 3.83
CA PRO A 36 -1.59 8.78 3.41
C PRO A 36 -1.17 9.94 4.34
N ASP A 37 -2.14 10.59 4.99
CA ASP A 37 -1.93 11.65 6.00
C ASP A 37 -1.43 11.09 7.36
N ASP A 38 -1.52 9.78 7.58
CA ASP A 38 -1.06 9.13 8.81
C ASP A 38 0.48 8.97 8.75
N GLU A 39 1.18 10.10 8.85
CA GLU A 39 2.66 10.21 8.81
C GLU A 39 3.35 9.69 10.09
N SER A 40 2.58 9.25 11.08
CA SER A 40 3.13 8.87 12.38
C SER A 40 3.95 7.56 12.32
N ASP A 41 4.00 6.84 11.18
CA ASP A 41 4.63 5.53 10.99
C ASP A 41 4.11 4.42 11.96
N GLU A 42 3.19 4.75 12.86
CA GLU A 42 2.64 3.84 13.87
C GLU A 42 1.62 2.86 13.28
N THR A 43 0.91 3.29 12.23
CA THR A 43 -0.20 2.53 11.63
C THR A 43 0.28 1.62 10.51
N TYR A 44 1.18 2.11 9.68
CA TYR A 44 1.80 1.40 8.57
C TYR A 44 3.23 1.89 8.37
N GLN A 45 4.05 1.05 7.74
CA GLN A 45 5.42 1.36 7.39
C GLN A 45 5.61 1.17 5.89
N ILE A 46 6.16 2.15 5.19
CA ILE A 46 6.49 2.03 3.77
C ILE A 46 7.68 1.07 3.64
N VAL A 47 7.52 0.02 2.84
CA VAL A 47 8.55 -1.01 2.63
C VAL A 47 9.31 -0.74 1.34
N GLU A 48 8.60 -0.39 0.28
CA GLU A 48 9.21 -0.15 -1.03
C GLU A 48 8.36 0.84 -1.82
N THR A 49 8.99 1.85 -2.40
CA THR A 49 8.34 2.82 -3.28
C THR A 49 8.89 2.66 -4.67
N LYS A 50 8.00 2.53 -5.66
CA LYS A 50 8.36 2.49 -7.06
C LYS A 50 7.90 3.76 -7.75
N VAL A 51 8.89 4.46 -8.29
CA VAL A 51 8.71 5.63 -9.15
C VAL A 51 9.15 5.27 -10.56
N LYS A 52 8.47 5.84 -11.55
CA LYS A 52 8.81 5.65 -12.96
C LYS A 52 8.88 7.01 -13.63
N GLY A 53 10.10 7.45 -13.91
CA GLY A 53 10.36 8.84 -14.27
C GLY A 53 10.16 9.73 -13.05
N ASP A 54 9.24 10.67 -13.16
CA ASP A 54 8.90 11.66 -12.13
C ASP A 54 7.56 11.36 -11.42
N GLU A 55 6.93 10.22 -11.72
CA GLU A 55 5.62 9.84 -11.18
C GLU A 55 5.69 8.58 -10.33
N LEU A 56 4.94 8.56 -9.23
CA LEU A 56 4.85 7.40 -8.34
C LEU A 56 3.95 6.34 -8.95
N GLU A 57 4.51 5.18 -9.32
CA GLU A 57 3.78 4.11 -10.02
C GLU A 57 3.14 3.13 -9.01
N GLU A 58 3.91 2.70 -8.01
CA GLU A 58 3.45 1.74 -6.99
C GLU A 58 4.05 2.08 -5.63
N LEU A 59 3.27 1.96 -4.55
CA LEU A 59 3.76 2.09 -3.17
C LEU A 59 3.48 0.80 -2.41
N ILE A 60 4.49 0.14 -1.89
CA ILE A 60 4.36 -1.06 -1.08
C ILE A 60 4.55 -0.65 0.38
N LEU A 61 3.50 -0.84 1.16
CA LEU A 61 3.47 -0.59 2.58
C LEU A 61 3.11 -1.86 3.36
N THR A 62 3.54 -1.91 4.61
CA THR A 62 3.22 -2.98 5.53
C THR A 62 2.50 -2.42 6.73
N CYS A 63 1.32 -2.94 7.01
CA CYS A 63 0.55 -2.55 8.18
C CYS A 63 1.29 -2.96 9.46
N ASN A 64 1.55 -2.03 10.37
CA ASN A 64 2.25 -2.33 11.63
C ASN A 64 1.39 -3.15 12.61
N LYS A 65 0.05 -3.03 12.52
CA LYS A 65 -0.89 -3.79 13.37
C LYS A 65 -0.91 -5.29 13.08
N CYS A 66 -0.99 -5.67 11.80
CA CYS A 66 -1.16 -7.08 11.39
C CYS A 66 -0.04 -7.62 10.51
N LYS A 67 0.99 -6.81 10.25
CA LYS A 67 2.15 -7.12 9.40
C LYS A 67 1.75 -7.57 7.99
N THR A 68 0.66 -7.03 7.46
CA THR A 68 0.20 -7.35 6.11
C THR A 68 0.86 -6.42 5.09
N THR A 69 1.34 -6.98 3.98
CA THR A 69 1.90 -6.22 2.88
C THR A 69 0.78 -5.81 1.92
N ILE A 70 0.71 -4.51 1.66
CA ILE A 70 -0.27 -3.85 0.82
C ILE A 70 0.50 -3.11 -0.26
N LYS A 71 0.07 -3.28 -1.50
CA LYS A 71 0.53 -2.54 -2.66
C LYS A 71 -0.55 -1.54 -3.01
N LEU A 72 -0.23 -0.25 -2.92
CA LEU A 72 -1.03 0.82 -3.46
C LEU A 72 -0.64 1.09 -4.91
N THR A 73 -1.65 1.29 -5.74
CA THR A 73 -1.54 1.71 -7.13
C THR A 73 -2.53 2.84 -7.39
N GLY A 74 -2.37 3.53 -8.52
CA GLY A 74 -3.30 4.59 -8.89
C GLY A 74 -3.04 5.91 -8.17
N PHE A 75 -1.79 6.17 -7.79
CA PHE A 75 -1.36 7.51 -7.43
C PHE A 75 -1.49 8.40 -8.67
N MET A 76 -2.44 9.33 -8.65
CA MET A 76 -2.50 10.38 -9.65
C MET A 76 -1.53 11.45 -9.19
N SER A 77 -0.48 11.70 -9.97
CA SER A 77 0.50 12.75 -9.74
C SER A 77 -0.24 14.08 -9.51
N GLN A 78 -0.33 14.50 -8.25
CA GLN A 78 -0.73 15.86 -7.93
C GLN A 78 0.44 16.74 -8.37
N GLN A 79 0.40 17.18 -9.62
CA GLN A 79 1.27 18.25 -10.07
C GLN A 79 0.89 19.49 -9.27
N GLU A 80 1.60 19.74 -8.17
CA GLU A 80 1.66 21.09 -7.59
C GLU A 80 2.26 21.98 -8.69
N THR A 81 1.38 22.78 -9.32
CA THR A 81 1.73 23.79 -10.33
C THR A 81 2.09 25.10 -9.64
#